data_AF-A0A6F8TWQ7-F1
#
_entry.id   AF-A0A6F8TWQ7-F1
#
_cell.length_a   1.000
_cell.length_b   1.000
_cell.length_c   1.000
_cell.angle_alpha   90.00
_cell.angle_beta   90.00
_cell.angle_gamma   90.00
#
_symmetry.space_group_name_H-M   'P 1'
#
loop_
_entity.id
_entity.type
_entity.pdbx_description
1 polymer ?
#
loop_
_entity_poly.entity_id
_entity_poly.type
_entity_poly.pdbx_seq_one_letter_code
_entity_poly.pdbx_strand_id
1 'polypeptide(L)'
;MNRKNKWIIYGIGLSLLLGGCMNMGNGVDEKKNSQNAGDQSDRLASVQEYNGEGFSLKNGQENDKIAEKNREEVEKAVKGFFLEQYKTDVEVHNIVGNVDGASVFVESIGRPNFHTYAVVPIDQKEKKILTDQVYSLEGEVENAISSGVYGLIYEDEFNELNRVLEEVIKDYPYTGESIQAINHTKSFGFGNEYYFVSLFDMELSEQIVELYLENPNTTREEYKELNLEKLSPESINITIQLFKNKKGSNPTTEELDEIAKVIENAEGLTYGAYNLLLHDNMIGEVTGSGDKDTTIERADPDYIIKK
;
A
#
# COMPACT_ATOMS: atom_id res chain seq x y z
N MET A 1 19.66 -14.62 37.39
CA MET A 1 18.67 -15.37 36.60
C MET A 1 17.70 -14.37 35.99
N ASN A 2 17.72 -14.28 34.67
CA ASN A 2 17.34 -13.13 33.87
C ASN A 2 15.85 -12.77 33.97
N ARG A 3 15.58 -11.53 34.37
CA ARG A 3 14.34 -10.80 34.07
C ARG A 3 14.34 -10.51 32.57
N LYS A 4 13.42 -11.14 31.83
CA LYS A 4 13.10 -10.74 30.45
C LYS A 4 12.44 -9.36 30.53
N ASN A 5 13.08 -8.37 29.93
CA ASN A 5 12.55 -7.02 29.77
C ASN A 5 11.36 -7.08 28.82
N LYS A 6 10.14 -6.89 29.35
CA LYS A 6 8.98 -6.53 28.55
C LYS A 6 9.06 -5.04 28.27
N TRP A 7 9.38 -4.66 27.04
CA TRP A 7 9.23 -3.28 26.60
C TRP A 7 7.79 -3.13 26.13
N ILE A 8 6.94 -2.64 27.03
CA ILE A 8 5.65 -2.06 26.67
C ILE A 8 5.94 -0.57 26.51
N ILE A 9 6.00 -0.10 25.27
CA ILE A 9 5.99 1.33 24.95
C ILE A 9 4.61 1.62 24.39
N TYR A 10 3.77 2.24 25.22
CA TYR A 10 2.53 2.84 24.80
C TYR A 10 2.82 4.15 24.05
N GLY A 11 2.27 4.26 22.84
CA GLY A 11 1.96 5.54 22.19
C GLY A 11 2.75 5.80 20.91
N ILE A 12 2.05 5.86 19.78
CA ILE A 12 1.64 7.09 19.08
C ILE A 12 0.89 6.69 17.79
N GLY A 13 -0.22 7.38 17.54
CA GLY A 13 -0.70 7.67 16.19
C GLY A 13 -1.40 6.55 15.45
N LEU A 14 -2.73 6.51 15.57
CA LEU A 14 -3.61 5.98 14.53
C LEU A 14 -3.46 6.91 13.30
N SER A 15 -2.35 6.77 12.58
CA SER A 15 -2.14 7.44 11.30
C SER A 15 -3.14 6.80 10.34
N LEU A 16 -4.07 7.60 9.84
CA LEU A 16 -5.14 7.19 8.94
C LEU A 16 -4.52 6.63 7.66
N LEU A 17 -4.31 5.31 7.61
CA LEU A 17 -3.89 4.51 6.44
C LEU A 17 -5.01 4.40 5.38
N LEU A 18 -5.87 5.41 5.28
CA LEU A 18 -6.98 5.45 4.32
C LEU A 18 -6.53 5.94 2.93
N GLY A 19 -5.36 6.57 2.83
CA GLY A 19 -4.70 6.82 1.56
C GLY A 19 -3.50 5.90 1.41
N GLY A 20 -3.45 5.11 0.34
CA GLY A 20 -2.24 4.43 -0.15
C GLY A 20 -1.15 5.40 -0.64
N CYS A 21 -1.07 6.59 -0.02
CA CYS A 21 -0.18 7.69 -0.28
C CYS A 21 0.66 7.88 1.00
N MET A 22 1.87 7.32 0.98
CA MET A 22 2.82 7.42 2.09
C MET A 22 3.21 8.88 2.33
N ASN A 23 2.63 9.53 3.35
CA ASN A 23 3.22 10.71 3.95
C ASN A 23 4.30 10.27 4.94
N MET A 24 5.42 9.76 4.43
CA MET A 24 6.57 9.40 5.24
C MET A 24 7.38 10.64 5.63
N GLY A 25 6.85 11.35 6.63
CA GLY A 25 7.59 12.25 7.49
C GLY A 25 7.11 12.02 8.91
N ASN A 26 8.02 11.61 9.80
CA ASN A 26 7.78 11.48 11.24
C ASN A 26 6.83 12.57 11.76
N GLY A 27 5.73 12.16 12.38
CA GLY A 27 4.68 13.06 12.83
C GLY A 27 5.20 14.11 13.82
N VAL A 28 5.23 15.38 13.40
CA VAL A 28 4.99 16.59 14.18
C VAL A 28 4.58 17.71 13.21
N ASP A 29 3.43 18.32 13.47
CA ASP A 29 2.94 19.61 12.96
C ASP A 29 2.89 19.83 11.43
N GLU A 30 1.69 19.65 10.86
CA GLU A 30 1.22 20.47 9.74
C GLU A 30 1.19 21.95 10.14
N LYS A 31 2.34 22.62 10.10
CA LYS A 31 2.44 24.06 9.80
C LYS A 31 3.90 24.48 9.67
N LYS A 32 4.19 25.01 8.47
CA LYS A 32 5.32 25.89 8.10
C LYS A 32 6.67 25.20 7.89
N ASN A 33 6.92 24.79 6.64
CA ASN A 33 8.00 25.35 5.80
C ASN A 33 8.05 24.65 4.43
N SER A 34 7.05 24.92 3.58
CA SER A 34 7.10 24.58 2.15
C SER A 34 7.56 25.78 1.33
N GLN A 35 8.74 26.32 1.60
CA GLN A 35 9.29 27.43 0.81
C GLN A 35 10.25 27.01 -0.31
N ASN A 36 10.51 25.71 -0.50
CA ASN A 36 11.31 25.21 -1.64
C ASN A 36 10.70 23.98 -2.34
N ALA A 37 9.44 23.60 -2.04
CA ALA A 37 8.73 22.49 -2.68
C ALA A 37 7.69 22.96 -3.74
N GLY A 38 7.62 24.27 -4.01
CA GLY A 38 6.56 24.89 -4.79
C GLY A 38 6.73 24.89 -6.31
N ASP A 39 7.53 23.99 -6.89
CA ASP A 39 7.77 23.98 -8.35
C ASP A 39 7.76 22.57 -8.99
N GLN A 40 7.54 21.51 -8.20
CA GLN A 40 7.46 20.12 -8.68
C GLN A 40 6.19 19.39 -8.21
N SER A 41 5.54 19.82 -7.12
CA SER A 41 4.30 19.17 -6.61
C SER A 41 3.11 19.28 -7.55
N ASP A 42 3.15 20.22 -8.50
CA ASP A 42 2.03 20.53 -9.39
C ASP A 42 2.14 19.80 -10.75
N ARG A 43 3.17 18.97 -10.92
CA ARG A 43 3.32 18.16 -12.14
C ARG A 43 2.31 17.02 -12.10
N LEU A 44 1.42 17.00 -13.08
CA LEU A 44 0.35 16.03 -13.20
C LEU A 44 0.51 15.21 -14.49
N ALA A 45 0.50 13.89 -14.35
CA ALA A 45 0.43 12.95 -15.44
C ALA A 45 -0.98 12.33 -15.55
N SER A 46 -1.35 11.86 -16.73
CA SER A 46 -2.55 11.04 -16.87
C SER A 46 -2.31 9.68 -16.20
N VAL A 47 -3.30 9.11 -15.50
CA VAL A 47 -3.18 7.80 -14.83
C VAL A 47 -2.72 6.69 -15.78
N GLN A 48 -3.12 6.74 -17.05
CA GLN A 48 -2.72 5.75 -18.06
C GLN A 48 -1.29 5.93 -18.57
N GLU A 49 -0.75 7.14 -18.45
CA GLU A 49 0.62 7.46 -18.88
C GLU A 49 1.61 7.38 -17.72
N TYR A 50 1.14 7.47 -16.48
CA TYR A 50 1.97 7.38 -15.29
C TYR A 50 2.48 5.96 -15.07
N ASN A 51 3.80 5.84 -14.91
CA ASN A 51 4.50 4.58 -14.69
C ASN A 51 5.40 4.62 -13.44
N GLY A 52 5.33 5.70 -12.65
CA GLY A 52 6.22 5.96 -11.51
C GLY A 52 7.39 6.90 -11.81
N GLU A 53 7.60 7.32 -13.07
CA GLU A 53 8.63 8.30 -13.41
C GLU A 53 8.37 9.64 -12.69
N GLY A 54 9.41 10.16 -12.02
CA GLY A 54 9.32 11.40 -11.26
C GLY A 54 8.85 11.22 -9.81
N PHE A 55 8.42 10.02 -9.41
CA PHE A 55 8.10 9.72 -8.02
C PHE A 55 9.31 9.99 -7.13
N SER A 56 9.11 10.72 -6.03
CA SER A 56 10.20 11.10 -5.13
C SER A 56 9.71 11.29 -3.71
N LEU A 57 10.51 10.81 -2.75
CA LEU A 57 10.29 11.03 -1.34
C LEU A 57 11.02 12.30 -0.87
N LYS A 58 10.48 12.90 0.19
CA LYS A 58 10.93 14.18 0.71
C LYS A 58 12.43 14.17 1.01
N ASN A 59 13.13 15.18 0.48
CA ASN A 59 14.58 15.40 0.69
C ASN A 59 15.46 14.20 0.28
N GLY A 60 14.99 13.37 -0.65
CA GLY A 60 15.66 12.15 -1.08
C GLY A 60 16.75 12.30 -2.15
N GLN A 61 16.85 13.44 -2.83
CA GLN A 61 17.57 13.51 -4.12
C GLN A 61 19.06 13.17 -4.07
N GLU A 62 19.74 13.39 -2.95
CA GLU A 62 21.13 12.95 -2.79
C GLU A 62 21.21 11.45 -2.53
N ASN A 63 20.33 10.93 -1.67
CA ASN A 63 20.26 9.51 -1.36
C ASN A 63 19.80 8.69 -2.58
N ASP A 64 18.90 9.21 -3.42
CA ASP A 64 18.53 8.61 -4.72
C ASP A 64 19.78 8.28 -5.53
N LYS A 65 20.67 9.27 -5.70
CA LYS A 65 21.89 9.12 -6.51
C LYS A 65 22.86 8.12 -5.88
N ILE A 66 22.96 8.11 -4.55
CA ILE A 66 23.85 7.18 -3.84
C ILE A 66 23.28 5.75 -3.95
N ALA A 67 21.98 5.57 -3.72
CA ALA A 67 21.34 4.27 -3.79
C ALA A 67 21.38 3.70 -5.20
N GLU A 68 21.05 4.49 -6.22
CA GLU A 68 21.05 4.04 -7.62
C GLU A 68 22.46 3.69 -8.11
N LYS A 69 23.49 4.43 -7.68
CA LYS A 69 24.88 4.07 -7.97
C LYS A 69 25.31 2.75 -7.33
N ASN A 70 24.68 2.36 -6.22
CA ASN A 70 24.96 1.14 -5.48
C ASN A 70 23.78 0.15 -5.54
N ARG A 71 23.01 0.18 -6.64
CA ARG A 71 21.75 -0.57 -6.79
C ARG A 71 21.88 -2.05 -6.44
N GLU A 72 22.91 -2.72 -6.97
CA GLU A 72 23.13 -4.15 -6.70
C GLU A 72 23.35 -4.45 -5.20
N GLU A 73 24.05 -3.56 -4.48
CA GLU A 73 24.29 -3.70 -3.04
C GLU A 73 23.01 -3.48 -2.24
N VAL A 74 22.24 -2.45 -2.62
CA VAL A 74 20.94 -2.13 -2.02
C VAL A 74 19.93 -3.27 -2.22
N GLU A 75 19.77 -3.76 -3.45
CA GLU A 75 18.85 -4.86 -3.77
C GLU A 75 19.23 -6.13 -3.01
N LYS A 76 20.53 -6.46 -2.93
CA LYS A 76 21.00 -7.63 -2.20
C LYS A 76 20.71 -7.51 -0.71
N ALA A 77 20.91 -6.34 -0.11
CA ALA A 77 20.65 -6.11 1.31
C ALA A 77 19.16 -6.25 1.62
N VAL A 78 18.29 -5.70 0.78
CA VAL A 78 16.83 -5.77 0.96
C VAL A 78 16.32 -7.20 0.78
N LYS A 79 16.75 -7.91 -0.26
CA LYS A 79 16.38 -9.33 -0.45
C LYS A 79 16.84 -10.18 0.74
N GLY A 80 18.06 -9.93 1.24
CA GLY A 80 18.56 -10.58 2.46
C GLY A 80 17.70 -10.28 3.68
N PHE A 81 17.32 -9.02 3.88
CA PHE A 81 16.45 -8.60 4.98
C PHE A 81 15.09 -9.31 4.95
N PHE A 82 14.39 -9.34 3.82
CA PHE A 82 13.10 -10.03 3.70
C PHE A 82 13.23 -11.55 3.90
N LEU A 83 14.27 -12.16 3.35
CA LEU A 83 14.51 -13.59 3.54
C LEU A 83 14.82 -13.94 5.00
N GLU A 84 15.64 -13.14 5.67
CA GLU A 84 16.08 -13.41 7.04
C GLU A 84 14.99 -13.10 8.08
N GLN A 85 14.35 -11.92 7.97
CA GLN A 85 13.36 -11.45 8.95
C GLN A 85 11.98 -12.04 8.69
N TYR A 86 11.55 -12.10 7.43
CA TYR A 86 10.18 -12.46 7.06
C TYR A 86 10.04 -13.81 6.35
N LYS A 87 11.16 -14.49 6.06
CA LYS A 87 11.17 -15.78 5.35
C LYS A 87 10.55 -15.69 3.96
N THR A 88 10.67 -14.53 3.31
CA THR A 88 10.02 -14.21 2.04
C THR A 88 11.07 -13.84 0.99
N ASP A 89 10.97 -14.45 -0.19
CA ASP A 89 11.66 -13.98 -1.38
C ASP A 89 10.90 -12.80 -1.98
N VAL A 90 11.62 -11.76 -2.42
CA VAL A 90 11.01 -10.54 -2.97
C VAL A 90 11.66 -10.08 -4.27
N GLU A 91 10.85 -9.49 -5.14
CA GLU A 91 11.29 -8.75 -6.32
C GLU A 91 11.39 -7.26 -5.98
N VAL A 92 12.47 -6.60 -6.39
CA VAL A 92 12.67 -5.16 -6.17
C VAL A 92 12.20 -4.42 -7.41
N HIS A 93 11.24 -3.52 -7.24
CA HIS A 93 10.66 -2.74 -8.32
C HIS A 93 11.25 -1.32 -8.38
N ASN A 94 11.43 -0.66 -7.23
CA ASN A 94 11.96 0.70 -7.20
C ASN A 94 12.84 0.98 -6.00
N ILE A 95 13.76 1.93 -6.15
CA ILE A 95 14.64 2.44 -5.10
C ILE A 95 14.51 3.96 -5.10
N VAL A 96 14.01 4.50 -3.99
CA VAL A 96 13.72 5.92 -3.85
C VAL A 96 14.37 6.42 -2.57
N GLY A 97 15.37 7.27 -2.73
CA GLY A 97 15.99 8.05 -1.68
C GLY A 97 14.95 8.80 -0.86
N ASN A 98 15.15 8.80 0.45
CA ASN A 98 14.38 9.56 1.43
C ASN A 98 15.36 10.24 2.41
N VAL A 99 14.84 10.85 3.47
CA VAL A 99 15.68 11.56 4.45
C VAL A 99 16.62 10.65 5.26
N ASP A 100 16.26 9.38 5.45
CA ASP A 100 16.98 8.42 6.29
C ASP A 100 17.89 7.46 5.49
N GLY A 101 17.72 7.41 4.17
CA GLY A 101 18.43 6.49 3.28
C GLY A 101 17.68 6.32 1.97
N ALA A 102 17.36 5.08 1.60
CA ALA A 102 16.50 4.78 0.45
C ALA A 102 15.39 3.80 0.83
N SER A 103 14.14 4.13 0.49
CA SER A 103 13.01 3.20 0.48
C SER A 103 13.09 2.31 -0.75
N VAL A 104 12.98 1.01 -0.56
CA VAL A 104 13.07 0.01 -1.62
C VAL A 104 11.74 -0.72 -1.70
N PHE A 105 11.00 -0.45 -2.77
CA PHE A 105 9.68 -1.00 -3.04
C PHE A 105 9.82 -2.40 -3.61
N VAL A 106 9.10 -3.33 -2.99
CA VAL A 106 9.19 -4.75 -3.30
C VAL A 106 7.83 -5.40 -3.41
N GLU A 107 7.80 -6.50 -4.15
CA GLU A 107 6.68 -7.43 -4.23
C GLU A 107 7.14 -8.81 -3.77
N SER A 108 6.32 -9.51 -2.99
CA SER A 108 6.59 -10.88 -2.59
C SER A 108 6.53 -11.83 -3.78
N ILE A 109 7.49 -12.75 -3.89
CA ILE A 109 7.49 -13.81 -4.89
C ILE A 109 6.69 -15.01 -4.35
N GLY A 110 5.61 -15.38 -5.04
CA GLY A 110 4.77 -16.52 -4.67
C GLY A 110 3.51 -16.11 -3.90
N ARG A 111 3.06 -16.99 -2.98
CA ARG A 111 1.86 -16.77 -2.16
C ARG A 111 2.25 -16.78 -0.67
N PRO A 112 1.65 -15.94 0.18
CA PRO A 112 0.73 -14.83 -0.14
C PRO A 112 1.41 -13.73 -0.97
N ASN A 113 0.65 -13.06 -1.85
CA ASN A 113 1.14 -11.96 -2.67
C ASN A 113 0.88 -10.61 -1.97
N PHE A 114 1.88 -9.75 -1.90
CA PHE A 114 1.77 -8.41 -1.32
C PHE A 114 2.90 -7.47 -1.81
N HIS A 115 2.61 -6.17 -1.79
CA HIS A 115 3.55 -5.08 -2.02
C HIS A 115 3.91 -4.37 -0.72
N THR A 116 5.19 -4.06 -0.52
CA THR A 116 5.68 -3.35 0.66
C THR A 116 7.00 -2.63 0.36
N TYR A 117 7.65 -2.04 1.36
CA TYR A 117 9.03 -1.55 1.23
C TYR A 117 9.86 -1.81 2.48
N ALA A 118 11.17 -1.73 2.32
CA ALA A 118 12.13 -1.60 3.40
C ALA A 118 12.98 -0.34 3.20
N VAL A 119 13.56 0.18 4.27
CA VAL A 119 14.49 1.32 4.23
C VAL A 119 15.92 0.80 4.41
N VAL A 120 16.79 1.20 3.49
CA VAL A 120 18.24 0.98 3.58
C VAL A 120 18.90 2.28 4.00
N PRO A 121 19.45 2.37 5.22
CA PRO A 121 20.11 3.58 5.67
C PRO A 121 21.36 3.90 4.84
N ILE A 122 21.63 5.20 4.66
CA ILE A 122 22.81 5.67 3.93
C ILE A 122 23.56 6.68 4.81
N ASP A 123 24.84 6.42 5.04
CA ASP A 123 25.73 7.45 5.57
C ASP A 123 26.04 8.44 4.46
N GLN A 124 25.40 9.61 4.49
CA GLN A 124 25.57 10.66 3.48
C GLN A 124 26.98 11.26 3.45
N LYS A 125 27.70 11.28 4.59
CA LYS A 125 29.05 11.86 4.65
C LYS A 125 30.05 10.96 3.95
N GLU A 126 29.97 9.66 4.25
CA GLU A 126 30.86 8.64 3.68
C GLU A 126 30.32 8.05 2.36
N LYS A 127 29.08 8.43 1.97
CA LYS A 127 28.33 7.90 0.81
C LYS A 127 28.28 6.37 0.80
N LYS A 128 28.03 5.80 1.98
CA LYS A 128 28.10 4.36 2.23
C LYS A 128 26.71 3.79 2.50
N ILE A 129 26.40 2.67 1.84
CA ILE A 129 25.21 1.87 2.13
C ILE A 129 25.42 1.11 3.45
N LEU A 130 24.47 1.21 4.37
CA LEU A 130 24.51 0.51 5.66
C LEU A 130 23.69 -0.78 5.55
N THR A 131 24.22 -1.75 4.82
CA THR A 131 23.53 -3.00 4.45
C THR A 131 23.16 -3.89 5.63
N ASP A 132 23.77 -3.70 6.80
CA ASP A 132 23.48 -4.40 8.05
C ASP A 132 22.40 -3.73 8.90
N GLN A 133 21.85 -2.60 8.44
CA GLN A 133 20.89 -1.77 9.17
C GLN A 133 19.58 -1.59 8.41
N VAL A 134 19.28 -2.47 7.45
CA VAL A 134 17.99 -2.46 6.74
C VAL A 134 16.86 -2.68 7.75
N TYR A 135 15.81 -1.88 7.65
CA TYR A 135 14.64 -1.95 8.54
C TYR A 135 13.35 -1.69 7.78
N SER A 136 12.22 -2.13 8.31
CA SER A 136 10.87 -1.71 7.89
C SER A 136 10.28 -0.75 8.92
N LEU A 137 9.37 0.12 8.50
CA LEU A 137 8.54 0.83 9.47
C LEU A 137 7.64 -0.17 10.21
N GLU A 138 7.41 0.09 11.49
CA GLU A 138 6.59 -0.77 12.34
C GLU A 138 5.19 -0.91 11.73
N GLY A 139 4.76 -2.16 11.51
CA GLY A 139 3.44 -2.48 10.96
C GLY A 139 3.38 -2.48 9.43
N GLU A 140 4.37 -1.97 8.71
CA GLU A 140 4.33 -1.87 7.25
C GLU A 140 4.35 -3.26 6.60
N VAL A 141 5.36 -4.07 6.94
CA VAL A 141 5.52 -5.41 6.37
C VAL A 141 4.50 -6.37 7.00
N GLU A 142 4.18 -6.19 8.28
CA GLU A 142 3.19 -6.98 8.99
C GLU A 142 1.79 -6.80 8.37
N ASN A 143 1.37 -5.57 8.08
CA ASN A 143 0.10 -5.32 7.39
C ASN A 143 0.12 -5.86 5.95
N ALA A 144 1.26 -5.78 5.25
CA ALA A 144 1.38 -6.34 3.91
C ALA A 144 1.25 -7.87 3.91
N ILE A 145 1.90 -8.57 4.85
CA ILE A 145 1.75 -10.02 5.05
C ILE A 145 0.31 -10.35 5.40
N SER A 146 -0.28 -9.66 6.37
CA SER A 146 -1.64 -9.93 6.84
C SER A 146 -2.69 -9.73 5.76
N SER A 147 -2.59 -8.65 4.97
CA SER A 147 -3.46 -8.42 3.81
C SER A 147 -3.22 -9.45 2.70
N GLY A 148 -1.97 -9.86 2.45
CA GLY A 148 -1.63 -10.94 1.51
C GLY A 148 -2.25 -12.28 1.89
N VAL A 149 -2.20 -12.63 3.18
CA VAL A 149 -2.85 -13.85 3.71
C VAL A 149 -4.36 -13.71 3.63
N TYR A 150 -4.92 -12.54 3.91
CA TYR A 150 -6.35 -12.29 3.72
C TYR A 150 -6.78 -12.53 2.26
N GLY A 151 -6.02 -11.98 1.30
CA GLY A 151 -6.21 -12.21 -0.13
C GLY A 151 -6.08 -13.68 -0.53
N LEU A 152 -5.14 -14.41 0.09
CA LEU A 152 -4.98 -15.86 -0.10
C LEU A 152 -6.22 -16.64 0.38
N ILE A 153 -6.74 -16.34 1.57
CA ILE A 153 -7.91 -17.01 2.15
C ILE A 153 -9.15 -16.78 1.29
N TYR A 154 -9.35 -15.54 0.81
CA TYR A 154 -10.54 -15.10 0.10
C TYR A 154 -10.31 -14.86 -1.41
N GLU A 155 -9.37 -15.59 -2.01
CA GLU A 155 -9.04 -15.48 -3.44
C GLU A 155 -10.26 -15.60 -4.37
N ASP A 156 -11.24 -16.44 -4.05
CA ASP A 156 -12.43 -16.63 -4.90
C ASP A 156 -13.35 -15.41 -4.84
N GLU A 157 -13.49 -14.82 -3.66
CA GLU A 157 -14.26 -13.61 -3.40
C GLU A 157 -13.58 -12.37 -4.00
N PHE A 158 -12.24 -12.31 -3.99
CA PHE A 158 -11.49 -11.26 -4.70
C PHE A 158 -11.55 -11.42 -6.21
N ASN A 159 -11.60 -12.66 -6.72
CA ASN A 159 -11.88 -12.89 -8.15
C ASN A 159 -13.28 -12.39 -8.54
N GLU A 160 -14.27 -12.54 -7.66
CA GLU A 160 -15.60 -11.97 -7.87
C GLU A 160 -15.57 -10.44 -7.81
N LEU A 161 -14.82 -9.83 -6.87
CA LEU A 161 -14.62 -8.39 -6.85
C LEU A 161 -14.00 -7.87 -8.16
N ASN A 162 -12.99 -8.58 -8.69
CA ASN A 162 -12.39 -8.25 -9.99
C ASN A 162 -13.45 -8.26 -11.09
N ARG A 163 -14.28 -9.31 -11.15
CA ARG A 163 -15.36 -9.43 -12.13
C ARG A 163 -16.36 -8.27 -12.03
N VAL A 164 -16.75 -7.90 -10.81
CA VAL A 164 -17.66 -6.76 -10.56
C VAL A 164 -17.03 -5.45 -11.04
N LEU A 165 -15.76 -5.21 -10.75
CA LEU A 165 -15.05 -3.98 -11.15
C LEU A 165 -14.81 -3.91 -12.66
N GLU A 166 -14.56 -5.05 -13.32
CA GLU A 166 -14.49 -5.14 -14.78
C GLU A 166 -15.82 -4.75 -15.45
N GLU A 167 -16.96 -5.12 -14.86
CA GLU A 167 -18.28 -4.69 -15.32
C GLU A 167 -18.48 -3.18 -15.10
N VAL A 168 -18.08 -2.66 -13.93
CA VAL A 168 -18.14 -1.22 -13.64
C VAL A 168 -17.36 -0.41 -14.67
N ILE A 169 -16.11 -0.75 -14.96
CA ILE A 169 -15.29 0.05 -15.90
C ILE A 169 -15.70 -0.11 -17.37
N LYS A 170 -16.53 -1.11 -17.69
CA LYS A 170 -17.14 -1.27 -19.00
C LYS A 170 -18.33 -0.32 -19.19
N ASP A 171 -19.12 -0.16 -18.13
CA ASP A 171 -20.34 0.67 -18.16
C ASP A 171 -20.05 2.14 -17.83
N TYR A 172 -18.99 2.42 -17.08
CA TYR A 172 -18.56 3.76 -16.68
C TYR A 172 -17.14 4.08 -17.20
N PRO A 173 -16.83 5.33 -17.56
CA PRO A 173 -15.54 5.71 -18.16
C PRO A 173 -14.42 5.82 -17.11
N TYR A 174 -14.10 4.71 -16.44
CA TYR A 174 -13.08 4.60 -15.41
C TYR A 174 -11.97 3.59 -15.80
N THR A 175 -10.88 3.63 -15.04
CA THR A 175 -9.73 2.73 -15.11
C THR A 175 -9.08 2.63 -13.73
N GLY A 176 -8.21 1.64 -13.54
CA GLY A 176 -7.28 1.56 -12.41
C GLY A 176 -5.93 2.22 -12.74
N GLU A 177 -5.02 2.21 -11.75
CA GLU A 177 -3.61 2.55 -11.94
C GLU A 177 -2.90 1.46 -12.79
N SER A 178 -1.81 1.82 -13.46
CA SER A 178 -1.01 0.80 -14.17
C SER A 178 -0.22 -0.06 -13.17
N ILE A 179 -0.02 -1.35 -13.49
CA ILE A 179 0.86 -2.23 -12.69
C ILE A 179 2.27 -1.64 -12.54
N GLN A 180 2.77 -0.95 -13.57
CA GLN A 180 4.06 -0.26 -13.46
C GLN A 180 4.02 0.86 -12.43
N ALA A 181 2.99 1.70 -12.41
CA ALA A 181 2.85 2.73 -11.39
C ALA A 181 2.75 2.13 -9.98
N ILE A 182 1.96 1.06 -9.82
CA ILE A 182 1.82 0.35 -8.55
C ILE A 182 3.17 -0.16 -8.05
N ASN A 183 3.85 -0.95 -8.86
CA ASN A 183 5.12 -1.56 -8.51
C ASN A 183 6.19 -0.51 -8.15
N HIS A 184 6.18 0.66 -8.81
CA HIS A 184 7.18 1.69 -8.54
C HIS A 184 6.83 2.64 -7.39
N THR A 185 5.58 2.72 -6.95
CA THR A 185 5.15 3.82 -6.05
C THR A 185 4.34 3.39 -4.83
N LYS A 186 3.83 2.15 -4.79
CA LYS A 186 2.86 1.71 -3.77
C LYS A 186 3.44 0.63 -2.86
N SER A 187 2.92 0.59 -1.64
CA SER A 187 3.23 -0.41 -0.60
C SER A 187 1.97 -0.86 0.12
N PHE A 188 0.89 -1.06 -0.62
CA PHE A 188 -0.45 -1.21 -0.05
C PHE A 188 -0.77 -2.62 0.47
N GLY A 189 0.19 -3.54 0.52
CA GLY A 189 -0.08 -4.94 0.81
C GLY A 189 -0.72 -5.67 -0.36
N PHE A 190 -1.85 -6.34 -0.14
CA PHE A 190 -2.59 -7.07 -1.18
C PHE A 190 -3.52 -6.15 -1.99
N GLY A 191 -3.55 -6.33 -3.31
CA GLY A 191 -4.40 -5.53 -4.19
C GLY A 191 -4.04 -5.69 -5.67
N ASN A 192 -4.64 -4.83 -6.49
CA ASN A 192 -4.40 -4.76 -7.93
C ASN A 192 -4.64 -3.32 -8.45
N GLU A 193 -4.82 -3.17 -9.76
CA GLU A 193 -5.07 -1.88 -10.43
C GLU A 193 -6.25 -1.09 -9.85
N TYR A 194 -7.23 -1.77 -9.24
CA TYR A 194 -8.50 -1.18 -8.84
C TYR A 194 -8.70 -1.07 -7.33
N TYR A 195 -8.01 -1.87 -6.52
CA TYR A 195 -8.17 -1.83 -5.07
C TYR A 195 -6.92 -2.28 -4.32
N PHE A 196 -6.91 -1.98 -3.04
CA PHE A 196 -5.96 -2.53 -2.08
C PHE A 196 -6.63 -2.86 -0.75
N VAL A 197 -5.96 -3.66 0.08
CA VAL A 197 -6.50 -4.18 1.34
C VAL A 197 -5.60 -3.83 2.51
N SER A 198 -6.21 -3.27 3.55
CA SER A 198 -5.53 -2.92 4.82
C SER A 198 -6.25 -3.54 6.01
N LEU A 199 -5.48 -4.11 6.94
CA LEU A 199 -6.00 -4.71 8.17
C LEU A 199 -5.64 -3.82 9.36
N PHE A 200 -6.66 -3.50 10.17
CA PHE A 200 -6.52 -2.62 11.35
C PHE A 200 -6.66 -3.36 12.67
N ASP A 201 -6.91 -4.67 12.63
CA ASP A 201 -6.92 -5.52 13.81
C ASP A 201 -5.49 -5.98 14.13
N MET A 202 -4.87 -5.35 15.14
CA MET A 202 -3.49 -5.64 15.53
C MET A 202 -3.33 -7.07 16.07
N GLU A 203 -4.29 -7.57 16.87
CA GLU A 203 -4.20 -8.90 17.47
C GLU A 203 -4.30 -10.00 16.41
N LEU A 204 -5.16 -9.80 15.41
CA LEU A 204 -5.22 -10.68 14.26
C LEU A 204 -3.96 -10.60 13.41
N SER A 205 -3.48 -9.39 13.12
CA SER A 205 -2.29 -9.19 12.29
C SER A 205 -1.08 -9.90 12.92
N GLU A 206 -0.92 -9.79 14.24
CA GLU A 206 0.10 -10.54 14.99
C GLU A 206 -0.05 -12.06 14.81
N GLN A 207 -1.26 -12.61 14.97
CA GLN A 207 -1.51 -14.05 14.79
C GLN A 207 -1.21 -14.54 13.36
N ILE A 208 -1.61 -13.77 12.35
CA ILE A 208 -1.35 -14.10 10.94
C ILE A 208 0.15 -14.09 10.68
N VAL A 209 0.86 -13.04 11.13
CA VAL A 209 2.30 -12.92 10.95
C VAL A 209 3.05 -14.03 11.68
N GLU A 210 2.65 -14.38 12.91
CA GLU A 210 3.26 -15.51 13.64
C GLU A 210 3.14 -16.82 12.85
N LEU A 211 1.93 -17.17 12.37
CA LEU A 211 1.71 -18.36 11.55
C LEU A 211 2.52 -18.33 10.24
N TYR A 212 2.56 -17.16 9.58
CA TYR A 212 3.33 -16.98 8.37
C TYR A 212 4.83 -17.20 8.60
N LEU A 213 5.40 -16.67 9.67
CA LEU A 213 6.82 -16.82 9.99
C LEU A 213 7.18 -18.24 10.44
N GLU A 214 6.24 -18.98 11.03
CA GLU A 214 6.41 -20.41 11.33
C GLU A 214 6.50 -21.25 10.06
N ASN A 215 5.64 -20.96 9.07
CA ASN A 215 5.65 -21.61 7.78
C ASN A 215 5.08 -20.70 6.67
N PRO A 216 5.93 -20.06 5.85
CA PRO A 216 5.46 -19.20 4.75
C PRO A 216 4.69 -19.93 3.66
N ASN A 217 4.81 -21.27 3.61
CA ASN A 217 4.09 -22.13 2.66
C ASN A 217 2.79 -22.68 3.26
N THR A 218 2.26 -22.06 4.33
CA THR A 218 0.99 -22.43 4.94
C THR A 218 -0.12 -22.39 3.89
N THR A 219 -0.97 -23.42 3.92
CA THR A 219 -2.05 -23.57 2.95
C THR A 219 -3.24 -22.68 3.30
N ARG A 220 -4.06 -22.42 2.29
CA ARG A 220 -5.32 -21.68 2.43
C ARG A 220 -6.23 -22.30 3.50
N GLU A 221 -6.27 -23.63 3.56
CA GLU A 221 -7.07 -24.39 4.51
C GLU A 221 -6.62 -24.20 5.95
N GLU A 222 -5.30 -24.18 6.20
CA GLU A 222 -4.74 -23.95 7.53
C GLU A 222 -5.04 -22.51 8.02
N TYR A 223 -4.93 -21.52 7.13
CA TYR A 223 -5.28 -20.14 7.49
C TYR A 223 -6.77 -19.93 7.79
N LYS A 224 -7.67 -20.72 7.20
CA LYS A 224 -9.12 -20.63 7.49
C LYS A 224 -9.46 -20.98 8.94
N GLU A 225 -8.58 -21.67 9.67
CA GLU A 225 -8.79 -21.97 11.09
C GLU A 225 -8.77 -20.71 11.97
N LEU A 226 -8.20 -19.59 11.48
CA LEU A 226 -8.20 -18.29 12.16
C LEU A 226 -9.60 -17.67 12.35
N ASN A 227 -10.61 -18.16 11.64
CA ASN A 227 -12.01 -17.76 11.78
C ASN A 227 -12.23 -16.24 11.71
N LEU A 228 -11.74 -15.66 10.61
CA LEU A 228 -11.67 -14.22 10.40
C LEU A 228 -13.06 -13.54 10.32
N GLU A 229 -14.11 -14.30 9.99
CA GLU A 229 -15.52 -13.83 9.95
C GLU A 229 -16.05 -13.33 11.30
N LYS A 230 -15.36 -13.61 12.42
CA LYS A 230 -15.71 -13.08 13.75
C LYS A 230 -15.32 -11.63 13.96
N LEU A 231 -14.52 -11.07 13.06
CA LEU A 231 -14.02 -9.71 13.18
C LEU A 231 -15.08 -8.69 12.78
N SER A 232 -14.88 -7.45 13.24
CA SER A 232 -15.63 -6.33 12.68
C SER A 232 -15.24 -6.17 11.21
N PRO A 233 -16.20 -6.07 10.27
CA PRO A 233 -15.89 -5.73 8.89
C PRO A 233 -15.04 -4.46 8.76
N GLU A 234 -15.24 -3.48 9.65
CA GLU A 234 -14.48 -2.23 9.73
C GLU A 234 -12.99 -2.42 10.10
N SER A 235 -12.61 -3.60 10.60
CA SER A 235 -11.20 -3.93 10.83
C SER A 235 -10.46 -4.29 9.53
N ILE A 236 -11.18 -4.44 8.41
CA ILE A 236 -10.63 -4.82 7.11
C ILE A 236 -11.14 -3.85 6.06
N ASN A 237 -10.26 -2.94 5.65
CA ASN A 237 -10.59 -2.00 4.60
C ASN A 237 -10.20 -2.55 3.24
N ILE A 238 -11.18 -2.57 2.34
CA ILE A 238 -10.99 -2.86 0.92
C ILE A 238 -11.24 -1.56 0.19
N THR A 239 -10.17 -0.87 -0.18
CA THR A 239 -10.26 0.46 -0.77
C THR A 239 -10.18 0.35 -2.28
N ILE A 240 -11.32 0.58 -2.94
CA ILE A 240 -11.45 0.64 -4.39
C ILE A 240 -11.11 2.07 -4.83
N GLN A 241 -10.13 2.19 -5.73
CA GLN A 241 -9.72 3.45 -6.35
C GLN A 241 -9.92 3.36 -7.86
N LEU A 242 -10.79 4.22 -8.39
CA LEU A 242 -11.05 4.29 -9.83
C LEU A 242 -10.78 5.70 -10.33
N PHE A 243 -10.15 5.80 -11.49
CA PHE A 243 -9.77 7.05 -12.12
C PHE A 243 -10.54 7.24 -13.40
N LYS A 244 -10.99 8.47 -13.70
CA LYS A 244 -11.57 8.76 -15.03
C LYS A 244 -10.59 8.36 -16.12
N ASN A 245 -11.08 7.69 -17.16
CA ASN A 245 -10.24 7.29 -18.28
C ASN A 245 -10.06 8.41 -19.33
N LYS A 246 -10.63 9.59 -19.10
CA LYS A 246 -10.57 10.73 -20.01
C LYS A 246 -10.16 12.02 -19.30
N LYS A 247 -9.11 12.65 -19.82
CA LYS A 247 -8.62 13.95 -19.36
C LYS A 247 -9.71 15.02 -19.31
N GLY A 248 -9.71 15.82 -18.25
CA GLY A 248 -10.65 16.92 -18.03
C GLY A 248 -12.07 16.48 -17.62
N SER A 249 -12.27 15.19 -17.34
CA SER A 249 -13.52 14.68 -16.77
C SER A 249 -13.34 14.51 -15.27
N ASN A 250 -14.29 15.04 -14.50
CA ASN A 250 -14.34 14.83 -13.05
C ASN A 250 -15.40 13.76 -12.73
N PRO A 251 -15.20 12.98 -11.66
CA PRO A 251 -16.24 12.10 -11.15
C PRO A 251 -17.43 12.91 -10.61
N THR A 252 -18.64 12.34 -10.70
CA THR A 252 -19.85 12.96 -10.14
C THR A 252 -20.46 12.11 -9.04
N THR A 253 -21.18 12.74 -8.11
CA THR A 253 -21.86 12.04 -7.01
C THR A 253 -22.85 10.99 -7.52
N GLU A 254 -23.50 11.24 -8.66
CA GLU A 254 -24.39 10.25 -9.30
C GLU A 254 -23.63 8.98 -9.71
N GLU A 255 -22.44 9.13 -10.30
CA GLU A 255 -21.59 7.99 -10.68
C GLU A 255 -21.11 7.24 -9.43
N LEU A 256 -20.73 7.96 -8.38
CA LEU A 256 -20.37 7.36 -7.08
C LEU A 256 -21.52 6.53 -6.50
N ASP A 257 -22.72 7.08 -6.46
CA ASP A 257 -23.90 6.40 -5.93
C ASP A 257 -24.29 5.18 -6.77
N GLU A 258 -24.17 5.25 -8.10
CA GLU A 258 -24.47 4.13 -8.98
C GLU A 258 -23.45 3.01 -8.85
N ILE A 259 -22.15 3.32 -8.86
CA ILE A 259 -21.08 2.33 -8.67
C ILE A 259 -21.16 1.71 -7.27
N ALA A 260 -21.43 2.52 -6.24
CA ALA A 260 -21.63 2.02 -4.89
C ALA A 260 -22.78 1.01 -4.82
N LYS A 261 -23.91 1.27 -5.51
CA LYS A 261 -25.03 0.31 -5.58
C LYS A 261 -24.65 -0.99 -6.28
N VAL A 262 -23.79 -0.96 -7.30
CA VAL A 262 -23.29 -2.18 -7.94
C VAL A 262 -22.54 -3.04 -6.91
N ILE A 263 -21.62 -2.42 -6.16
CA ILE A 263 -20.84 -3.12 -5.13
C ILE A 263 -21.75 -3.60 -3.98
N GLU A 264 -22.70 -2.79 -3.52
CA GLU A 264 -23.68 -3.16 -2.48
C GLU A 264 -24.51 -4.38 -2.86
N ASN A 265 -24.98 -4.45 -4.10
CA ASN A 265 -25.82 -5.54 -4.59
C ASN A 265 -25.05 -6.77 -5.07
N ALA A 266 -23.72 -6.68 -5.22
CA ALA A 266 -22.90 -7.81 -5.60
C ALA A 266 -22.89 -8.89 -4.51
N GLU A 267 -23.14 -10.14 -4.92
CA GLU A 267 -23.02 -11.32 -4.08
C GLU A 267 -21.61 -11.92 -4.20
N GLY A 268 -21.19 -12.74 -3.24
CA GLY A 268 -19.89 -13.43 -3.31
C GLY A 268 -18.67 -12.55 -3.01
N LEU A 269 -18.88 -11.31 -2.55
CA LEU A 269 -17.80 -10.46 -2.05
C LEU A 269 -17.43 -10.85 -0.62
N THR A 270 -16.14 -10.73 -0.29
CA THR A 270 -15.63 -11.05 1.04
C THR A 270 -16.17 -10.07 2.09
N TYR A 271 -16.21 -10.48 3.35
CA TYR A 271 -16.59 -9.58 4.44
C TYR A 271 -15.55 -8.45 4.58
N GLY A 272 -15.98 -7.28 5.03
CA GLY A 272 -15.10 -6.12 5.14
C GLY A 272 -15.81 -4.80 4.91
N ALA A 273 -15.09 -3.71 5.19
CA ALA A 273 -15.51 -2.35 4.91
C ALA A 273 -14.92 -1.90 3.57
N TYR A 274 -15.79 -1.71 2.59
CA TYR A 274 -15.41 -1.25 1.26
C TYR A 274 -15.45 0.27 1.21
N ASN A 275 -14.33 0.87 0.83
CA ASN A 275 -14.21 2.29 0.50
C ASN A 275 -14.23 2.43 -1.02
N LEU A 276 -14.92 3.44 -1.52
CA LEU A 276 -14.96 3.75 -2.95
C LEU A 276 -14.47 5.17 -3.17
N LEU A 277 -13.32 5.32 -3.81
CA LEU A 277 -12.72 6.60 -4.18
C LEU A 277 -12.76 6.71 -5.71
N LEU A 278 -13.37 7.77 -6.19
CA LEU A 278 -13.40 8.12 -7.61
C LEU A 278 -12.56 9.38 -7.82
N HIS A 279 -11.56 9.28 -8.69
CA HIS A 279 -10.65 10.37 -9.03
C HIS A 279 -10.92 10.86 -10.45
N ASP A 280 -10.40 12.06 -10.77
CA ASP A 280 -10.27 12.46 -12.17
C ASP A 280 -9.15 11.63 -12.86
N ASN A 281 -8.75 12.01 -14.07
CA ASN A 281 -7.75 11.30 -14.86
C ASN A 281 -6.27 11.54 -14.46
N MET A 282 -5.99 12.40 -13.49
CA MET A 282 -4.64 12.92 -13.23
C MET A 282 -4.03 12.39 -11.93
N ILE A 283 -2.74 12.06 -11.97
CA ILE A 283 -1.92 11.66 -10.82
C ILE A 283 -0.79 12.69 -10.62
N GLY A 284 -0.47 13.02 -9.38
CA GLY A 284 0.72 13.80 -9.05
C GLY A 284 1.98 13.02 -9.39
N GLU A 285 2.79 13.50 -10.33
CA GLU A 285 4.00 12.79 -10.81
C GLU A 285 4.97 12.48 -9.64
N VAL A 286 5.11 13.44 -8.73
CA VAL A 286 6.01 13.33 -7.57
C VAL A 286 5.46 12.42 -6.48
N THR A 287 4.14 12.47 -6.24
CA THR A 287 3.51 11.77 -5.11
C THR A 287 2.98 10.39 -5.48
N GLY A 288 2.77 10.11 -6.77
CA GLY A 288 2.07 8.93 -7.23
C GLY A 288 0.61 8.86 -6.75
N SER A 289 0.03 9.99 -6.34
CA SER A 289 -1.31 10.06 -5.74
C SER A 289 -2.36 10.65 -6.70
N GLY A 290 -3.55 10.05 -6.69
CA GLY A 290 -4.76 10.60 -7.30
C GLY A 290 -5.55 11.57 -6.42
N ASP A 291 -5.27 11.58 -5.12
CA ASP A 291 -6.03 12.30 -4.10
C ASP A 291 -5.88 13.81 -4.27
N LYS A 292 -7.02 14.49 -4.37
CA LYS A 292 -7.14 15.95 -4.55
C LYS A 292 -8.59 16.39 -4.47
N ASP A 293 -8.81 17.70 -4.57
CA ASP A 293 -10.11 18.38 -4.50
C ASP A 293 -11.20 17.84 -5.45
N THR A 294 -10.84 17.19 -6.56
CA THR A 294 -11.80 16.58 -7.50
C THR A 294 -12.16 15.13 -7.15
N THR A 295 -11.53 14.55 -6.14
CA THR A 295 -11.85 13.20 -5.65
C THR A 295 -13.20 13.26 -4.95
N ILE A 296 -14.05 12.29 -5.24
CA ILE A 296 -15.27 12.05 -4.49
C ILE A 296 -15.20 10.64 -3.93
N GLU A 297 -15.69 10.48 -2.72
CA GLU A 297 -15.51 9.23 -2.00
C GLU A 297 -16.75 8.84 -1.21
N ARG A 298 -16.88 7.54 -1.02
CA ARG A 298 -17.71 6.90 -0.02
C ARG A 298 -16.79 6.04 0.84
N ALA A 299 -16.35 6.62 1.95
CA ALA A 299 -15.40 6.05 2.90
C ALA A 299 -15.89 6.34 4.33
N ASP A 300 -15.03 6.29 5.35
CA ASP A 300 -15.39 6.56 6.75
C ASP A 300 -16.26 7.84 6.90
N PRO A 301 -17.43 7.78 7.58
CA PRO A 301 -18.06 6.63 8.26
C PRO A 301 -19.10 5.87 7.41
N ASP A 302 -19.23 6.17 6.12
CA ASP A 302 -20.28 5.71 5.22
C ASP A 302 -19.87 4.51 4.34
N TYR A 303 -19.05 3.62 4.89
CA TYR A 303 -18.56 2.40 4.23
C TYR A 303 -19.67 1.55 3.60
N ILE A 304 -19.32 0.80 2.56
CA ILE A 304 -20.14 -0.33 2.10
C ILE A 304 -19.72 -1.56 2.91
N ILE A 305 -20.58 -2.03 3.82
CA ILE A 305 -20.28 -3.16 4.70
C ILE A 305 -20.76 -4.47 4.09
N LYS A 306 -19.82 -5.41 3.89
CA LYS A 306 -20.11 -6.82 3.56
C LYS A 306 -19.92 -7.70 4.79
N LYS A 307 -20.83 -8.65 4.98
CA LYS A 307 -20.92 -9.55 6.13
C LYS A 307 -21.09 -10.98 5.65
#